data_AF-A0A4S8QTH5-F1
#
_entry.id   AF-A0A4S8QTH5-F1
#
_cell.length_a   1.000
_cell.length_b   1.000
_cell.length_c   1.000
_cell.angle_alpha   90.00
_cell.angle_beta   90.00
_cell.angle_gamma   90.00
#
_symmetry.space_group_name_H-M   'P 1'
#
loop_
_entity.id
_entity.type
_entity.pdbx_description
1 polymer ?
#
loop_
_entity_poly.entity_id
_entity_poly.type
_entity_poly.pdbx_seq_one_letter_code
_entity_poly.pdbx_strand_id
1 'polypeptide(L)'
;MQLLTYLLTTGLIGQAMAVSMSSRFTVSSTCSTSKVDDMLTETIDMVDTAIQGIDTLLNAGVKLNPNVASAAIKSLTKAATTAWGVTEPKWWSYSLSAADTAQLKAAQANYQKLYSALNSGTGMTASKNTLFCDDSTLKWTTKAIDIFPDGGTMTTEQYFKAQGYTDTSVVKGLWKDPDHKRGNNFNFIIDEYNGGQMCGTKSAEAITYWQTGNMFMCPNAFNIANYKTSLKSMRTSTAQVEWKDVRSLPGTFLHEMMHFLDLKPHVVDQKVTGDTGGQVAAYGLIAVWMLGGKAGEETVDRSKALTNADSYNVFATMAYLQSAEFIG
;
A
#
# COMPACT_ATOMS: atom_id res chain seq x y z
N MET A 1 -25.62 37.59 38.58
CA MET A 1 -26.77 37.12 37.78
C MET A 1 -26.84 37.99 36.55
N GLN A 2 -26.95 37.56 35.30
CA GLN A 2 -27.09 36.25 34.65
C GLN A 2 -26.75 36.56 33.17
N LEU A 3 -25.78 35.85 32.58
CA LEU A 3 -26.02 34.81 31.56
C LEU A 3 -26.92 35.28 30.39
N LEU A 4 -26.29 35.58 29.24
CA LEU A 4 -26.69 35.08 27.91
C LEU A 4 -25.76 35.64 26.81
N THR A 5 -24.52 35.15 26.81
CA THR A 5 -23.83 34.76 25.58
C THR A 5 -24.22 33.29 25.40
N TYR A 6 -24.83 32.87 24.29
CA TYR A 6 -24.69 31.53 23.69
C TYR A 6 -25.76 31.28 22.61
N LEU A 7 -25.30 30.63 21.54
CA LEU A 7 -26.06 29.79 20.61
C LEU A 7 -26.97 30.49 19.59
N LEU A 8 -26.39 30.79 18.41
CA LEU A 8 -27.02 30.59 17.10
C LEU A 8 -25.94 30.63 15.99
N THR A 9 -24.95 29.75 16.10
CA THR A 9 -24.07 29.33 15.00
C THR A 9 -24.00 27.81 14.98
N THR A 10 -25.16 27.17 14.86
CA THR A 10 -25.25 25.73 14.61
C THR A 10 -25.62 25.49 13.15
N GLY A 11 -24.75 24.77 12.45
CA GLY A 11 -25.26 23.71 11.59
C GLY A 11 -25.24 23.92 10.08
N LEU A 12 -24.16 24.47 9.51
CA LEU A 12 -23.69 23.89 8.25
C LEU A 12 -22.96 22.60 8.61
N ILE A 13 -23.76 21.56 8.87
CA ILE A 13 -23.30 20.18 8.79
C ILE A 13 -22.94 20.00 7.32
N GLY A 14 -21.70 20.30 6.96
CA GLY A 14 -21.10 19.70 5.80
C GLY A 14 -21.21 18.21 6.05
N GLN A 15 -22.16 17.55 5.38
CA GLN A 15 -22.11 16.11 5.24
C GLN A 15 -20.74 15.85 4.66
N ALA A 16 -19.81 15.35 5.48
CA ALA A 16 -18.56 14.81 4.98
C ALA A 16 -19.01 13.77 3.96
N MET A 17 -18.84 14.09 2.67
CA MET A 17 -19.21 13.18 1.60
C MET A 17 -18.49 11.87 1.90
N ALA A 18 -19.25 10.79 2.06
CA ALA A 18 -18.68 9.50 2.38
C ALA A 18 -17.59 9.18 1.34
N VAL A 19 -16.40 8.87 1.81
CA VAL A 19 -15.28 8.54 0.95
C VAL A 19 -15.60 7.21 0.25
N SER A 20 -15.62 7.21 -1.09
CA SER A 20 -15.93 6.02 -1.87
C SER A 20 -14.79 5.63 -2.81
N MET A 21 -14.53 4.33 -2.92
CA MET A 21 -13.58 3.75 -3.86
C MET A 21 -13.93 4.12 -5.29
N SER A 22 -15.23 4.20 -5.61
CA SER A 22 -15.74 4.48 -6.96
C SER A 22 -15.37 5.87 -7.49
N SER A 23 -14.94 6.81 -6.64
CA SER A 23 -14.45 8.11 -7.12
C SER A 23 -12.94 8.10 -7.43
N ARG A 24 -12.21 7.04 -7.05
CA ARG A 24 -10.76 6.85 -7.30
C ARG A 24 -10.50 5.83 -8.39
N PHE A 25 -11.33 4.79 -8.43
CA PHE A 25 -11.27 3.67 -9.36
C PHE A 25 -12.63 3.45 -10.01
N THR A 26 -12.63 3.00 -11.26
CA THR A 26 -13.72 2.17 -11.75
C THR A 26 -13.64 0.84 -11.00
N VAL A 27 -14.63 0.56 -10.16
CA VAL A 27 -14.69 -0.67 -9.37
C VAL A 27 -15.38 -1.75 -10.19
N SER A 28 -14.66 -2.84 -10.48
CA SER A 28 -15.19 -3.98 -11.23
C SER A 28 -16.41 -4.58 -10.55
N SER A 29 -17.32 -5.16 -11.34
CA SER A 29 -18.47 -5.92 -10.88
C SER A 29 -18.10 -7.14 -10.02
N THR A 30 -16.85 -7.57 -10.08
CA THR A 30 -16.28 -8.65 -9.26
C THR A 30 -16.06 -8.23 -7.80
N CYS A 31 -16.12 -6.92 -7.51
CA CYS A 31 -15.96 -6.37 -6.18
C CYS A 31 -17.31 -6.15 -5.47
N SER A 32 -17.32 -6.39 -4.16
CA SER A 32 -18.36 -5.86 -3.29
C SER A 32 -18.05 -4.41 -2.93
N THR A 33 -18.87 -3.46 -3.40
CA THR A 33 -18.67 -2.02 -3.17
C THR A 33 -18.54 -1.69 -1.69
N SER A 34 -19.37 -2.27 -0.82
CA SER A 34 -19.29 -2.02 0.62
C SER A 34 -17.95 -2.48 1.22
N LYS A 35 -17.44 -3.65 0.81
CA LYS A 35 -16.16 -4.17 1.31
C LYS A 35 -14.98 -3.29 0.89
N VAL A 36 -14.97 -2.81 -0.36
CA VAL A 36 -13.88 -1.95 -0.84
C VAL A 36 -13.95 -0.54 -0.26
N ASP A 37 -15.16 -0.01 0.01
CA ASP A 37 -15.34 1.28 0.69
C ASP A 37 -14.94 1.19 2.18
N ASP A 38 -15.25 0.09 2.86
CA ASP A 38 -14.79 -0.18 4.23
C ASP A 38 -13.26 -0.28 4.30
N MET A 39 -12.67 -1.02 3.36
CA MET A 39 -11.22 -1.14 3.19
C MET A 39 -10.58 0.24 2.98
N LEU A 40 -11.09 1.04 2.05
CA LEU A 40 -10.61 2.41 1.80
C LEU A 40 -10.68 3.27 3.07
N THR A 41 -11.82 3.26 3.76
CA THR A 41 -12.04 4.07 4.96
C THR A 41 -11.04 3.71 6.05
N GLU A 42 -10.79 2.42 6.26
CA GLU A 42 -9.82 1.98 7.26
C GLU A 42 -8.38 2.26 6.85
N THR A 43 -8.03 2.09 5.57
CA THR A 43 -6.69 2.47 5.08
C THR A 43 -6.43 3.97 5.25
N ILE A 44 -7.43 4.84 5.06
CA ILE A 44 -7.30 6.29 5.34
C ILE A 44 -6.97 6.54 6.82
N ASP A 45 -7.66 5.87 7.74
CA ASP A 45 -7.42 5.98 9.20
C ASP A 45 -6.02 5.46 9.58
N MET A 46 -5.59 4.34 9.00
CA MET A 46 -4.23 3.81 9.17
C MET A 46 -3.15 4.80 8.69
N VAL A 47 -3.35 5.40 7.51
CA VAL A 47 -2.40 6.37 6.93
C VAL A 47 -2.36 7.66 7.74
N ASP A 48 -3.51 8.19 8.18
CA ASP A 48 -3.57 9.37 9.04
C ASP A 48 -2.86 9.11 10.39
N THR A 49 -3.12 7.95 11.00
CA THR A 49 -2.43 7.52 12.22
C THR A 49 -0.91 7.41 12.01
N ALA A 50 -0.47 6.92 10.85
CA ALA A 50 0.95 6.87 10.49
C ALA A 50 1.58 8.27 10.39
N ILE A 51 0.90 9.22 9.73
CA ILE A 51 1.36 10.62 9.63
C ILE A 51 1.52 11.23 11.03
N GLN A 52 0.51 11.09 11.89
CA GLN A 52 0.52 11.58 13.26
C GLN A 52 1.61 10.90 14.11
N GLY A 53 1.84 9.61 13.89
CA GLY A 53 2.92 8.86 14.52
C GLY A 53 4.30 9.41 14.16
N ILE A 54 4.53 9.72 12.88
CA ILE A 54 5.78 10.36 12.42
C ILE A 54 5.91 11.77 13.01
N ASP A 55 4.85 12.58 12.99
CA ASP A 55 4.86 13.91 13.62
C ASP A 55 5.21 13.83 15.10
N THR A 56 4.68 12.83 15.81
CA THR A 56 5.00 12.60 17.21
C THR A 56 6.49 12.34 17.40
N LEU A 57 7.11 11.48 16.58
CA LEU A 57 8.55 11.19 16.65
C LEU A 57 9.41 12.42 16.32
N LEU A 58 9.06 13.16 15.27
CA LEU A 58 9.78 14.35 14.83
C LEU A 58 9.75 15.48 15.88
N ASN A 59 8.67 15.56 16.67
CA ASN A 59 8.46 16.61 17.67
C ASN A 59 8.71 16.15 19.13
N ALA A 60 9.14 14.90 19.36
CA ALA A 60 9.29 14.35 20.71
C ALA A 60 10.45 14.99 21.51
N GLY A 61 11.50 15.46 20.84
CA GLY A 61 12.67 16.09 21.48
C GLY A 61 13.25 15.22 22.59
N VAL A 62 13.38 15.77 23.80
CA VAL A 62 13.89 15.04 24.98
C VAL A 62 13.07 13.79 25.35
N LYS A 63 11.81 13.71 24.92
CA LYS A 63 10.94 12.55 25.18
C LYS A 63 11.28 11.34 24.31
N LEU A 64 12.26 11.45 23.40
CA LEU A 64 12.85 10.31 22.71
C LEU A 64 13.77 9.47 23.62
N ASN A 65 14.27 10.06 24.70
CA ASN A 65 15.11 9.36 25.66
C ASN A 65 14.33 8.18 26.30
N PRO A 66 14.81 6.92 26.20
CA PRO A 66 14.10 5.74 26.69
C PRO A 66 13.70 5.79 28.18
N ASN A 67 14.41 6.56 28.99
CA ASN A 67 14.15 6.70 30.43
C ASN A 67 12.94 7.60 30.74
N VAL A 68 12.51 8.44 29.80
CA VAL A 68 11.39 9.37 29.96
C VAL A 68 10.32 9.25 28.87
N ALA A 69 10.60 8.47 27.82
CA ALA A 69 9.66 8.21 26.74
C ALA A 69 8.40 7.50 27.24
N SER A 70 7.24 7.97 26.77
CA SER A 70 5.96 7.27 26.97
C SER A 70 5.95 5.94 26.21
N ALA A 71 5.04 5.02 26.59
CA ALA A 71 4.83 3.77 25.86
C ALA A 71 4.53 4.02 24.37
N ALA A 72 3.76 5.08 24.07
CA ALA A 72 3.45 5.51 22.71
C ALA A 72 4.70 5.86 21.89
N ILE A 73 5.62 6.66 22.44
CA ILE A 73 6.88 7.03 21.75
C ILE A 73 7.79 5.81 21.59
N LYS A 74 7.85 4.92 22.59
CA LYS A 74 8.62 3.67 22.50
C LYS A 74 8.09 2.76 21.38
N SER A 75 6.78 2.57 21.33
CA SER A 75 6.11 1.78 20.29
C SER A 75 6.34 2.36 18.89
N LEU A 76 6.18 3.69 18.71
CA LEU A 76 6.45 4.35 17.43
C LEU A 76 7.92 4.30 17.03
N THR A 77 8.84 4.45 17.98
CA THR A 77 10.28 4.29 17.71
C THR A 77 10.56 2.88 17.20
N LYS A 78 10.05 1.84 17.88
CA LYS A 78 10.18 0.44 17.44
C LYS A 78 9.62 0.25 16.03
N ALA A 79 8.44 0.80 15.73
CA ALA A 79 7.84 0.75 14.41
C ALA A 79 8.72 1.41 13.34
N ALA A 80 9.27 2.59 13.61
CA ALA A 80 10.15 3.30 12.68
C ALA A 80 11.50 2.60 12.48
N THR A 81 12.05 2.03 13.55
CA THR A 81 13.25 1.19 13.49
C THR A 81 12.99 -0.02 12.61
N THR A 82 11.88 -0.72 12.80
CA THR A 82 11.51 -1.87 11.98
C THR A 82 11.29 -1.49 10.52
N ALA A 83 10.50 -0.45 10.25
CA ALA A 83 10.11 -0.08 8.90
C ALA A 83 11.26 0.49 8.05
N TRP A 84 12.11 1.32 8.66
CA TRP A 84 13.06 2.18 7.92
C TRP A 84 14.45 2.25 8.54
N GLY A 85 14.73 1.49 9.59
CA GLY A 85 16.04 1.51 10.22
C GLY A 85 16.33 2.79 10.98
N VAL A 86 15.30 3.52 11.44
CA VAL A 86 15.48 4.65 12.34
C VAL A 86 16.21 4.16 13.60
N THR A 87 17.29 4.83 13.96
CA THR A 87 18.13 4.38 15.07
C THR A 87 17.39 4.56 16.40
N GLU A 88 17.35 3.51 17.23
CA GLU A 88 16.81 3.64 18.59
C GLU A 88 17.59 4.70 19.39
N PRO A 89 16.92 5.70 19.98
CA PRO A 89 17.58 6.74 20.76
C PRO A 89 18.28 6.16 21.99
N LYS A 90 19.53 6.55 22.23
CA LYS A 90 20.27 6.23 23.45
C LYS A 90 19.77 7.07 24.63
N TRP A 91 20.07 6.65 25.86
CA TRP A 91 19.66 7.34 27.10
C TRP A 91 20.14 8.80 27.23
N TRP A 92 21.14 9.22 26.44
CA TRP A 92 21.63 10.60 26.36
C TRP A 92 21.11 11.38 25.15
N SER A 93 20.19 10.80 24.37
CA SER A 93 19.70 11.43 23.13
C SER A 93 18.59 12.43 23.45
N TYR A 94 18.73 13.64 22.91
CA TYR A 94 17.74 14.72 23.05
C TYR A 94 16.99 15.00 21.74
N SER A 95 17.37 14.32 20.65
CA SER A 95 16.75 14.41 19.33
C SER A 95 17.09 13.16 18.51
N LEU A 96 16.38 12.97 17.39
CA LEU A 96 16.79 12.06 16.32
C LEU A 96 18.07 12.57 15.65
N SER A 97 18.80 11.68 14.98
CA SER A 97 19.89 12.08 14.10
C SER A 97 19.35 12.83 12.87
N ALA A 98 20.21 13.59 12.19
CA ALA A 98 19.83 14.26 10.94
C ALA A 98 19.38 13.26 9.85
N ALA A 99 20.04 12.10 9.78
CA ALA A 99 19.69 11.04 8.83
C ALA A 99 18.33 10.41 9.13
N ASP A 100 18.06 10.07 10.41
CA ASP A 100 16.76 9.52 10.82
C ASP A 100 15.63 10.55 10.64
N THR A 101 15.92 11.83 10.89
CA THR A 101 14.97 12.93 10.64
C THR A 101 14.64 13.04 9.15
N ALA A 102 15.64 12.96 8.26
CA ALA A 102 15.43 13.01 6.83
C ALA A 102 14.62 11.79 6.34
N GLN A 103 14.92 10.60 6.86
CA GLN A 103 14.19 9.35 6.57
C GLN A 103 12.71 9.48 6.94
N LEU A 104 12.40 9.92 8.16
CA LEU A 104 11.03 10.10 8.62
C LEU A 104 10.26 11.16 7.82
N LYS A 105 10.90 12.28 7.47
CA LYS A 105 10.29 13.31 6.62
C LYS A 105 10.00 12.80 5.21
N ALA A 106 10.88 11.99 4.64
CA ALA A 106 10.64 11.37 3.33
C ALA A 106 9.46 10.38 3.38
N ALA A 107 9.42 9.53 4.40
CA ALA A 107 8.30 8.60 4.60
C ALA A 107 6.97 9.35 4.84
N GLN A 108 6.98 10.41 5.65
CA GLN A 108 5.82 11.27 5.90
C GLN A 108 5.31 11.92 4.62
N ALA A 109 6.20 12.45 3.78
CA ALA A 109 5.82 13.05 2.50
C ALA A 109 5.12 12.04 1.58
N ASN A 110 5.56 10.78 1.58
CA ASN A 110 4.89 9.71 0.83
C ASN A 110 3.51 9.36 1.42
N TYR A 111 3.38 9.28 2.75
CA TYR A 111 2.06 9.11 3.37
C TYR A 111 1.12 10.28 3.11
N GLN A 112 1.60 11.52 3.10
CA GLN A 112 0.76 12.69 2.80
C GLN A 112 0.22 12.66 1.36
N LYS A 113 1.03 12.19 0.40
CA LYS A 113 0.57 11.95 -0.97
C LYS A 113 -0.46 10.82 -1.01
N LEU A 114 -0.17 9.71 -0.34
CA LEU A 114 -1.11 8.59 -0.23
C LEU A 114 -2.44 9.02 0.40
N TYR A 115 -2.40 9.74 1.53
CA TYR A 115 -3.56 10.27 2.19
C TYR A 115 -4.37 11.18 1.28
N SER A 116 -3.72 12.07 0.53
CA SER A 116 -4.41 12.95 -0.43
C SER A 116 -5.09 12.16 -1.56
N ALA A 117 -4.42 11.12 -2.07
CA ALA A 117 -5.00 10.23 -3.07
C ALA A 117 -6.20 9.44 -2.51
N LEU A 118 -6.06 8.87 -1.31
CA LEU A 118 -7.08 8.06 -0.66
C LEU A 118 -8.22 8.89 -0.07
N ASN A 119 -8.00 10.09 0.44
CA ASN A 119 -9.03 10.87 1.13
C ASN A 119 -9.78 11.83 0.21
N SER A 120 -9.09 12.46 -0.75
CA SER A 120 -9.70 13.41 -1.69
C SER A 120 -9.67 12.97 -3.16
N GLY A 121 -9.08 11.82 -3.50
CA GLY A 121 -8.93 11.38 -4.88
C GLY A 121 -7.85 12.15 -5.65
N THR A 122 -6.95 12.87 -4.95
CA THR A 122 -5.93 13.70 -5.60
C THR A 122 -5.03 12.84 -6.49
N GLY A 123 -4.91 13.22 -7.77
CA GLY A 123 -4.12 12.48 -8.75
C GLY A 123 -4.75 11.16 -9.21
N MET A 124 -5.97 10.85 -8.77
CA MET A 124 -6.70 9.63 -9.14
C MET A 124 -8.02 9.99 -9.82
N THR A 125 -8.41 9.19 -10.81
CA THR A 125 -9.72 9.32 -11.45
C THR A 125 -10.22 7.95 -11.86
N ALA A 126 -11.50 7.65 -11.58
CA ALA A 126 -12.11 6.38 -11.97
C ALA A 126 -12.00 6.08 -13.47
N SER A 127 -11.97 7.09 -14.34
CA SER A 127 -11.80 6.92 -15.79
C SER A 127 -10.42 6.45 -16.23
N LYS A 128 -9.42 6.49 -15.35
CA LYS A 128 -8.03 6.09 -15.62
C LYS A 128 -7.58 4.90 -14.80
N ASN A 129 -8.25 4.61 -13.71
CA ASN A 129 -7.85 3.59 -12.75
C ASN A 129 -8.96 2.55 -12.62
N THR A 130 -8.61 1.27 -12.63
CA THR A 130 -9.58 0.18 -12.45
C THR A 130 -9.15 -0.71 -11.28
N LEU A 131 -10.11 -1.05 -10.42
CA LEU A 131 -9.93 -1.98 -9.31
C LEU A 131 -10.73 -3.25 -9.58
N PHE A 132 -10.06 -4.40 -9.55
CA PHE A 132 -10.65 -5.73 -9.69
C PHE A 132 -10.56 -6.49 -8.36
N CYS A 133 -11.53 -7.37 -8.08
CA CYS A 133 -11.47 -8.27 -6.92
C CYS A 133 -11.26 -9.76 -7.30
N ASP A 134 -11.28 -10.03 -8.61
CA ASP A 134 -10.82 -11.24 -9.26
C ASP A 134 -10.67 -10.94 -10.77
N ASP A 135 -10.17 -11.91 -11.54
CA ASP A 135 -9.96 -11.84 -12.98
C ASP A 135 -11.03 -12.55 -13.81
N SER A 136 -12.16 -12.95 -13.21
CA SER A 136 -13.16 -13.81 -13.84
C SER A 136 -13.92 -13.15 -15.01
N THR A 137 -13.97 -11.82 -15.05
CA THR A 137 -14.61 -11.06 -16.14
C THR A 137 -13.65 -10.76 -17.29
N LEU A 138 -12.34 -10.95 -17.08
CA LEU A 138 -11.33 -10.62 -18.06
C LEU A 138 -11.24 -11.69 -19.15
N LYS A 139 -10.94 -11.26 -20.37
CA LYS A 139 -10.81 -12.14 -21.54
C LYS A 139 -9.41 -12.04 -22.11
N TRP A 140 -8.67 -13.14 -22.04
CA TRP A 140 -7.37 -13.23 -22.69
C TRP A 140 -7.52 -13.21 -24.22
N THR A 141 -6.75 -12.36 -24.89
CA THR A 141 -6.64 -12.37 -26.35
C THR A 141 -5.19 -12.30 -26.81
N THR A 142 -4.87 -13.06 -27.84
CA THR A 142 -3.59 -13.04 -28.54
C THR A 142 -3.69 -12.41 -29.92
N LYS A 143 -4.89 -11.97 -30.33
CA LYS A 143 -5.12 -11.36 -31.65
C LYS A 143 -4.91 -9.86 -31.55
N ALA A 144 -4.00 -9.32 -32.35
CA ALA A 144 -3.72 -7.89 -32.33
C ALA A 144 -4.95 -7.05 -32.69
N ILE A 145 -5.80 -7.53 -33.61
CA ILE A 145 -7.02 -6.82 -34.03
C ILE A 145 -8.05 -6.61 -32.91
N ASP A 146 -8.00 -7.44 -31.86
CA ASP A 146 -8.91 -7.28 -30.71
C ASP A 146 -8.51 -6.09 -29.81
N ILE A 147 -7.28 -5.58 -29.99
CA ILE A 147 -6.64 -4.52 -29.20
C ILE A 147 -6.41 -3.27 -30.06
N PHE A 148 -5.85 -3.46 -31.26
CA PHE A 148 -5.41 -2.43 -32.19
C PHE A 148 -6.17 -2.55 -33.51
N PRO A 149 -6.92 -1.51 -33.97
CA PRO A 149 -7.72 -1.59 -35.19
C PRO A 149 -6.95 -1.93 -36.47
N ASP A 150 -5.66 -1.63 -36.51
CA ASP A 150 -4.72 -1.92 -37.60
C ASP A 150 -3.99 -3.27 -37.43
N GLY A 151 -4.32 -4.05 -36.38
CA GLY A 151 -3.65 -5.30 -36.06
C GLY A 151 -3.86 -6.44 -37.06
N GLY A 152 -4.84 -6.32 -37.96
CA GLY A 152 -5.10 -7.28 -39.05
C GLY A 152 -5.20 -8.74 -38.57
N THR A 153 -4.40 -9.64 -39.14
CA THR A 153 -4.33 -11.05 -38.74
C THR A 153 -3.14 -11.36 -37.83
N MET A 154 -2.39 -10.34 -37.38
CA MET A 154 -1.21 -10.54 -36.55
C MET A 154 -1.60 -10.99 -35.14
N THR A 155 -0.70 -11.75 -34.51
CA THR A 155 -0.75 -11.91 -33.06
C THR A 155 -0.30 -10.62 -32.36
N THR A 156 -0.65 -10.44 -31.09
CA THR A 156 -0.19 -9.32 -30.27
C THR A 156 1.34 -9.23 -30.30
N GLU A 157 2.05 -10.34 -30.12
CA GLU A 157 3.52 -10.40 -30.19
C GLU A 157 4.05 -9.92 -31.56
N GLN A 158 3.48 -10.41 -32.65
CA GLN A 158 3.87 -10.02 -34.01
C GLN A 158 3.64 -8.54 -34.27
N TYR A 159 2.53 -8.01 -33.77
CA TYR A 159 2.21 -6.60 -33.87
C TYR A 159 3.23 -5.74 -33.13
N PHE A 160 3.57 -6.05 -31.88
CA PHE A 160 4.63 -5.33 -31.16
C PHE A 160 6.00 -5.43 -31.86
N LYS A 161 6.38 -6.58 -32.42
CA LYS A 161 7.61 -6.69 -33.23
C LYS A 161 7.56 -5.78 -34.46
N ALA A 162 6.42 -5.72 -35.15
CA ALA A 162 6.23 -4.86 -36.31
C ALA A 162 6.30 -3.36 -35.96
N GLN A 163 5.93 -2.98 -34.73
CA GLN A 163 6.09 -1.63 -34.19
C GLN A 163 7.53 -1.31 -33.72
N GLY A 164 8.47 -2.25 -33.87
CA GLY A 164 9.88 -2.03 -33.56
C GLY A 164 10.31 -2.36 -32.13
N TYR A 165 9.46 -3.03 -31.34
CA TYR A 165 9.84 -3.50 -30.00
C TYR A 165 10.81 -4.68 -30.11
N THR A 166 11.98 -4.54 -29.49
CA THR A 166 13.09 -5.51 -29.59
C THR A 166 12.96 -6.69 -28.63
N ASP A 167 12.26 -6.51 -27.50
CA ASP A 167 11.90 -7.58 -26.56
C ASP A 167 10.38 -7.67 -26.45
N THR A 168 9.83 -8.77 -26.93
CA THR A 168 8.40 -9.11 -26.82
C THR A 168 8.18 -10.41 -26.05
N SER A 169 9.19 -10.89 -25.31
CA SER A 169 9.12 -12.14 -24.56
C SER A 169 8.00 -12.13 -23.53
N VAL A 170 7.71 -10.94 -22.97
CA VAL A 170 6.67 -10.66 -21.98
C VAL A 170 5.27 -10.43 -22.58
N VAL A 171 5.13 -10.30 -23.91
CA VAL A 171 3.83 -10.01 -24.55
C VAL A 171 3.41 -11.14 -25.47
N LYS A 172 2.75 -12.16 -24.92
CA LYS A 172 2.10 -13.23 -25.70
C LYS A 172 0.64 -12.95 -26.04
N GLY A 173 0.01 -12.08 -25.27
CA GLY A 173 -1.37 -11.62 -25.42
C GLY A 173 -1.65 -10.57 -24.34
N LEU A 174 -2.90 -10.11 -24.25
CA LEU A 174 -3.36 -9.18 -23.23
C LEU A 174 -4.68 -9.66 -22.63
N TRP A 175 -4.89 -9.37 -21.36
CA TRP A 175 -6.22 -9.47 -20.77
C TRP A 175 -7.03 -8.24 -21.14
N LYS A 176 -8.17 -8.47 -21.78
CA LYS A 176 -9.16 -7.46 -22.08
C LYS A 176 -10.18 -7.41 -20.97
N ASP A 177 -10.46 -6.22 -20.46
CA ASP A 177 -11.64 -5.93 -19.67
C ASP A 177 -12.80 -5.61 -20.62
N PRO A 178 -13.79 -6.51 -20.76
CA PRO A 178 -14.92 -6.28 -21.65
C PRO A 178 -15.92 -5.25 -21.09
N ASP A 179 -15.91 -5.04 -19.77
CA ASP A 179 -16.94 -4.30 -19.06
C ASP A 179 -16.59 -2.82 -18.93
N HIS A 180 -15.29 -2.48 -18.97
CA HIS A 180 -14.84 -1.10 -18.80
C HIS A 180 -13.99 -0.58 -19.98
N LYS A 181 -14.22 0.70 -20.27
CA LYS A 181 -13.45 1.46 -21.26
C LYS A 181 -12.78 2.66 -20.61
N ARG A 182 -11.61 3.02 -21.12
CA ARG A 182 -10.90 4.26 -20.80
C ARG A 182 -11.00 5.19 -21.99
N GLY A 183 -11.89 6.17 -21.87
CA GLY A 183 -12.36 6.94 -23.02
C GLY A 183 -13.05 6.00 -24.02
N ASN A 184 -12.54 5.95 -25.25
CA ASN A 184 -13.12 5.13 -26.31
C ASN A 184 -12.51 3.72 -26.40
N ASN A 185 -11.42 3.44 -25.69
CA ASN A 185 -10.66 2.20 -25.81
C ASN A 185 -10.98 1.27 -24.64
N PHE A 186 -10.94 -0.05 -24.87
CA PHE A 186 -11.02 -1.02 -23.78
C PHE A 186 -9.79 -0.93 -22.88
N ASN A 187 -9.96 -1.31 -21.62
CA ASN A 187 -8.85 -1.49 -20.70
C ASN A 187 -8.15 -2.82 -21.00
N PHE A 188 -6.82 -2.78 -21.14
CA PHE A 188 -5.98 -3.95 -21.42
C PHE A 188 -4.87 -4.06 -20.39
N ILE A 189 -4.53 -5.28 -20.04
CA ILE A 189 -3.56 -5.60 -19.00
C ILE A 189 -2.51 -6.52 -19.63
N ILE A 190 -1.25 -6.07 -19.59
CA ILE A 190 -0.09 -6.89 -19.95
C ILE A 190 0.21 -7.74 -18.72
N ASP A 191 0.09 -9.04 -18.86
CA ASP A 191 0.23 -9.98 -17.76
C ASP A 191 1.41 -10.92 -17.97
N GLU A 192 2.14 -11.18 -16.89
CA GLU A 192 3.30 -12.07 -16.85
C GLU A 192 2.91 -13.55 -16.84
N TYR A 193 1.65 -13.89 -16.55
CA TYR A 193 1.16 -15.28 -16.46
C TYR A 193 0.74 -15.90 -17.80
N ASN A 194 0.96 -15.22 -18.94
CA ASN A 194 0.76 -15.76 -20.30
C ASN A 194 -0.63 -16.40 -20.53
N GLY A 195 -1.69 -15.78 -20.00
CA GLY A 195 -3.07 -16.25 -20.12
C GLY A 195 -3.51 -17.24 -19.02
N GLY A 196 -2.64 -17.55 -18.05
CA GLY A 196 -3.03 -18.15 -16.78
C GLY A 196 -3.76 -17.16 -15.87
N GLN A 197 -4.55 -17.66 -14.91
CA GLN A 197 -5.28 -16.78 -13.97
C GLN A 197 -4.33 -15.87 -13.19
N MET A 198 -4.57 -14.56 -13.27
CA MET A 198 -3.86 -13.53 -12.51
C MET A 198 -4.17 -13.64 -11.02
N CYS A 199 -5.42 -13.95 -10.66
CA CYS A 199 -5.87 -14.14 -9.28
C CYS A 199 -6.08 -15.62 -8.92
N GLY A 200 -5.21 -16.51 -9.41
CA GLY A 200 -5.28 -17.95 -9.17
C GLY A 200 -4.78 -18.41 -7.79
N THR A 201 -4.77 -19.72 -7.54
CA THR A 201 -4.36 -20.30 -6.24
C THR A 201 -2.90 -20.07 -5.84
N LYS A 202 -2.07 -19.65 -6.80
CA LYS A 202 -0.65 -19.28 -6.59
C LYS A 202 -0.39 -17.78 -6.77
N SER A 203 -1.44 -16.98 -6.97
CA SER A 203 -1.28 -15.54 -7.16
C SER A 203 -0.90 -14.86 -5.85
N ALA A 204 -0.30 -13.68 -5.99
CA ALA A 204 -0.23 -12.73 -4.89
C ALA A 204 -1.64 -12.37 -4.42
N GLU A 205 -1.75 -11.91 -3.18
CA GLU A 205 -3.02 -11.52 -2.59
C GLU A 205 -3.58 -10.24 -3.20
N ALA A 206 -2.70 -9.39 -3.72
CA ALA A 206 -3.03 -8.28 -4.57
C ALA A 206 -1.92 -8.04 -5.61
N ILE A 207 -2.25 -7.32 -6.67
CA ILE A 207 -1.33 -7.05 -7.78
C ILE A 207 -1.57 -5.64 -8.30
N THR A 208 -0.49 -4.88 -8.48
CA THR A 208 -0.54 -3.54 -9.08
C THR A 208 0.16 -3.47 -10.43
N TYR A 209 -0.58 -3.06 -11.45
CA TYR A 209 -0.05 -2.69 -12.76
C TYR A 209 -0.13 -1.16 -12.93
N TRP A 210 0.71 -0.42 -12.21
CA TRP A 210 0.65 1.04 -12.13
C TRP A 210 0.72 1.74 -13.50
N GLN A 211 1.53 1.23 -14.43
CA GLN A 211 1.66 1.78 -15.79
C GLN A 211 0.35 1.74 -16.57
N THR A 212 -0.47 0.72 -16.28
CA THR A 212 -1.79 0.57 -16.87
C THR A 212 -2.87 0.96 -15.88
N GLY A 213 -2.59 1.59 -14.74
CA GLY A 213 -3.61 2.02 -13.77
C GLY A 213 -4.56 0.91 -13.31
N ASN A 214 -4.10 -0.35 -13.25
CA ASN A 214 -4.92 -1.48 -12.82
C ASN A 214 -4.42 -2.00 -11.47
N MET A 215 -5.36 -2.33 -10.59
CA MET A 215 -5.08 -2.99 -9.33
C MET A 215 -6.04 -4.18 -9.14
N PHE A 216 -5.52 -5.27 -8.64
CA PHE A 216 -6.28 -6.46 -8.26
C PHE A 216 -6.17 -6.67 -6.76
N MET A 217 -7.30 -6.76 -6.07
CA MET A 217 -7.38 -7.32 -4.73
C MET A 217 -7.88 -8.75 -4.89
N CYS A 218 -7.00 -9.74 -5.05
CA CYS A 218 -7.41 -11.09 -5.41
C CYS A 218 -8.23 -11.77 -4.29
N PRO A 219 -8.99 -12.84 -4.57
CA PRO A 219 -9.87 -13.49 -3.60
C PRO A 219 -9.19 -13.90 -2.29
N ASN A 220 -7.90 -14.26 -2.34
CA ASN A 220 -7.15 -14.62 -1.15
C ASN A 220 -6.95 -13.45 -0.16
N ALA A 221 -6.94 -12.19 -0.61
CA ALA A 221 -6.92 -11.03 0.29
C ALA A 221 -8.20 -10.90 1.13
N PHE A 222 -9.31 -11.47 0.65
CA PHE A 222 -10.59 -11.50 1.37
C PHE A 222 -10.77 -12.78 2.21
N ASN A 223 -9.79 -13.69 2.20
CA ASN A 223 -9.86 -14.95 2.94
C ASN A 223 -9.54 -14.73 4.43
N ILE A 224 -10.58 -14.78 5.26
CA ILE A 224 -10.48 -14.54 6.70
C ILE A 224 -9.62 -15.53 7.47
N ALA A 225 -9.29 -16.68 6.89
CA ALA A 225 -8.38 -17.65 7.49
C ALA A 225 -6.93 -17.12 7.52
N ASN A 226 -6.57 -16.26 6.57
CA ASN A 226 -5.21 -15.76 6.38
C ASN A 226 -5.08 -14.25 6.63
N TYR A 227 -6.20 -13.51 6.54
CA TYR A 227 -6.22 -12.05 6.60
C TYR A 227 -7.37 -11.53 7.46
N LYS A 228 -7.11 -10.45 8.21
CA LYS A 228 -8.16 -9.67 8.84
C LYS A 228 -8.82 -8.76 7.80
N THR A 229 -10.14 -8.78 7.71
CA THR A 229 -10.88 -7.80 6.90
C THR A 229 -10.80 -6.38 7.49
N SER A 230 -10.55 -6.29 8.80
CA SER A 230 -10.42 -5.04 9.55
C SER A 230 -9.53 -5.25 10.78
N LEU A 231 -8.75 -4.23 11.14
CA LEU A 231 -7.93 -4.13 12.34
C LEU A 231 -8.58 -3.24 13.42
N LYS A 232 -9.70 -2.57 13.14
CA LYS A 232 -10.39 -1.64 14.07
C LYS A 232 -10.60 -2.22 15.46
N SER A 233 -11.03 -3.48 15.57
CA SER A 233 -11.28 -4.15 16.86
C SER A 233 -10.00 -4.41 17.67
N MET A 234 -8.83 -4.34 17.04
CA MET A 234 -7.54 -4.60 17.66
C MET A 234 -6.83 -3.32 18.14
N ARG A 235 -7.32 -2.11 17.81
CA ARG A 235 -6.66 -0.83 18.15
C ARG A 235 -6.33 -0.66 19.63
N THR A 236 -7.20 -1.17 20.49
CA THR A 236 -7.06 -1.09 21.95
C THR A 236 -6.50 -2.37 22.56
N SER A 237 -6.15 -3.36 21.73
CA SER A 237 -5.56 -4.60 22.21
C SER A 237 -4.17 -4.34 22.78
N THR A 238 -3.91 -4.89 23.96
CA THR A 238 -2.57 -4.93 24.57
C THR A 238 -1.94 -6.31 24.47
N ALA A 239 -2.50 -7.19 23.64
CA ALA A 239 -2.00 -8.55 23.45
C ALA A 239 -0.69 -8.56 22.67
N GLN A 240 0.08 -9.64 22.86
CA GLN A 240 1.14 -10.00 21.93
C GLN A 240 0.54 -10.43 20.60
N VAL A 241 1.13 -9.96 19.51
CA VAL A 241 0.68 -10.25 18.14
C VAL A 241 1.88 -10.60 17.27
N GLU A 242 1.78 -11.70 16.54
CA GLU A 242 2.70 -11.98 15.44
C GLU A 242 2.23 -11.23 14.18
N TRP A 243 3.14 -10.96 13.25
CA TRP A 243 2.78 -10.27 12.01
C TRP A 243 1.66 -10.98 11.23
N LYS A 244 1.68 -12.32 11.22
CA LYS A 244 0.65 -13.13 10.56
C LYS A 244 -0.77 -12.89 11.11
N ASP A 245 -0.88 -12.51 12.39
CA ASP A 245 -2.16 -12.30 13.07
C ASP A 245 -2.81 -10.96 12.70
N VAL A 246 -2.01 -10.03 12.17
CA VAL A 246 -2.39 -8.65 11.83
C VAL A 246 -2.28 -8.35 10.33
N ARG A 247 -1.93 -9.34 9.50
CA ARG A 247 -2.08 -9.24 8.04
C ARG A 247 -3.54 -8.90 7.76
N SER A 248 -3.78 -7.84 7.00
CA SER A 248 -5.11 -7.29 6.85
C SER A 248 -5.38 -6.76 5.46
N LEU A 249 -6.65 -6.80 5.04
CA LEU A 249 -7.14 -6.24 3.80
C LEU A 249 -6.78 -4.75 3.64
N PRO A 250 -7.02 -3.85 4.61
CA PRO A 250 -6.59 -2.45 4.49
C PRO A 250 -5.07 -2.28 4.44
N GLY A 251 -4.29 -3.15 5.07
CA GLY A 251 -2.83 -3.17 4.98
C GLY A 251 -2.32 -3.61 3.60
N THR A 252 -2.92 -4.66 3.02
CA THR A 252 -2.65 -5.08 1.63
C THR A 252 -3.01 -3.97 0.66
N PHE A 253 -4.16 -3.32 0.80
CA PHE A 253 -4.52 -2.20 -0.06
C PHE A 253 -3.58 -1.00 0.09
N LEU A 254 -3.12 -0.69 1.31
CA LEU A 254 -2.10 0.33 1.55
C LEU A 254 -0.83 0.00 0.78
N HIS A 255 -0.33 -1.23 0.91
CA HIS A 255 0.85 -1.73 0.21
C HIS A 255 0.72 -1.51 -1.31
N GLU A 256 -0.36 -1.99 -1.92
CA GLU A 256 -0.59 -1.83 -3.36
C GLU A 256 -0.68 -0.37 -3.79
N MET A 257 -1.33 0.48 -2.99
CA MET A 257 -1.43 1.90 -3.27
C MET A 257 -0.06 2.61 -3.26
N MET A 258 0.92 2.10 -2.53
CA MET A 258 2.30 2.61 -2.61
C MET A 258 2.94 2.33 -3.96
N HIS A 259 2.70 1.15 -4.56
CA HIS A 259 3.11 0.86 -5.95
C HIS A 259 2.31 1.67 -6.96
N PHE A 260 1.02 1.88 -6.69
CA PHE A 260 0.09 2.47 -7.64
C PHE A 260 0.38 3.95 -7.91
N LEU A 261 0.77 4.69 -6.86
CA LEU A 261 1.01 6.11 -6.96
C LEU A 261 2.40 6.42 -7.55
N ASP A 262 2.50 7.51 -8.32
CA ASP A 262 3.77 8.05 -8.80
C ASP A 262 4.52 8.76 -7.65
N LEU A 263 5.02 7.95 -6.72
CA LEU A 263 5.87 8.38 -5.62
C LEU A 263 7.31 8.55 -6.10
N LYS A 264 8.07 9.43 -5.44
CA LYS A 264 9.45 9.73 -5.79
C LYS A 264 10.35 9.62 -4.56
N PRO A 265 11.34 8.69 -4.55
CA PRO A 265 11.54 7.61 -5.52
C PRO A 265 10.32 6.67 -5.61
N HIS A 266 10.15 5.99 -6.75
CA HIS A 266 9.03 5.06 -6.94
C HIS A 266 9.17 3.87 -5.99
N VAL A 267 8.05 3.42 -5.44
CA VAL A 267 8.00 2.36 -4.44
C VAL A 267 7.72 1.04 -5.14
N VAL A 268 8.55 0.04 -4.89
CA VAL A 268 8.57 -1.30 -5.51
C VAL A 268 8.74 -2.36 -4.43
N ASP A 269 8.56 -3.63 -4.77
CA ASP A 269 8.90 -4.71 -3.85
C ASP A 269 10.41 -4.93 -3.85
N GLN A 270 11.05 -4.48 -2.77
CA GLN A 270 12.47 -4.68 -2.59
C GLN A 270 12.77 -6.13 -2.23
N LYS A 271 13.95 -6.61 -2.61
CA LYS A 271 14.40 -7.97 -2.30
C LYS A 271 15.47 -7.95 -1.21
N VAL A 272 15.43 -8.95 -0.35
CA VAL A 272 16.42 -9.25 0.68
C VAL A 272 17.02 -10.63 0.44
N THR A 273 18.24 -10.86 0.94
CA THR A 273 18.84 -12.19 0.95
C THR A 273 18.19 -13.00 2.07
N GLY A 274 17.48 -14.07 1.72
CA GLY A 274 16.92 -15.02 2.69
C GLY A 274 17.98 -15.96 3.26
N ASP A 275 17.59 -16.75 4.26
CA ASP A 275 18.49 -17.62 5.04
C ASP A 275 19.28 -18.63 4.20
N THR A 276 18.77 -19.01 3.03
CA THR A 276 19.42 -19.93 2.09
C THR A 276 20.34 -19.24 1.08
N GLY A 277 20.57 -17.93 1.22
CA GLY A 277 21.36 -17.10 0.30
C GLY A 277 20.63 -16.66 -0.97
N GLY A 278 19.40 -17.13 -1.20
CA GLY A 278 18.55 -16.70 -2.31
C GLY A 278 17.93 -15.31 -2.08
N GLN A 279 17.66 -14.57 -3.16
CA GLN A 279 16.92 -13.30 -3.08
C GLN A 279 15.41 -13.58 -2.95
N VAL A 280 14.77 -13.03 -1.93
CA VAL A 280 13.32 -13.11 -1.68
C VAL A 280 12.73 -11.71 -1.55
N ALA A 281 11.48 -11.51 -1.94
CA ALA A 281 10.78 -10.23 -1.75
C ALA A 281 10.61 -9.94 -0.25
N ALA A 282 10.75 -8.66 0.12
CA ALA A 282 10.76 -8.22 1.50
C ALA A 282 9.34 -7.96 2.03
N TYR A 283 8.59 -9.04 2.27
CA TYR A 283 7.26 -8.99 2.83
C TYR A 283 7.24 -9.30 4.33
N GLY A 284 6.44 -8.52 5.04
CA GLY A 284 6.19 -8.62 6.46
C GLY A 284 7.28 -8.04 7.35
N LEU A 285 6.96 -8.03 8.64
CA LEU A 285 7.74 -7.38 9.70
C LEU A 285 9.23 -7.74 9.67
N ILE A 286 9.57 -9.03 9.53
CA ILE A 286 10.95 -9.53 9.57
C ILE A 286 11.73 -9.08 8.33
N ALA A 287 11.17 -9.22 7.14
CA ALA A 287 11.88 -8.90 5.91
C ALA A 287 12.04 -7.38 5.72
N VAL A 288 11.04 -6.60 6.18
CA VAL A 288 11.13 -5.15 6.30
C VAL A 288 12.19 -4.74 7.34
N TRP A 289 12.25 -5.43 8.48
CA TRP A 289 13.32 -5.24 9.46
C TRP A 289 14.71 -5.56 8.88
N MET A 290 14.83 -6.54 7.99
CA MET A 290 16.09 -6.80 7.27
C MET A 290 16.51 -5.66 6.34
N LEU A 291 15.55 -4.90 5.78
CA LEU A 291 15.84 -3.68 5.00
C LEU A 291 16.22 -2.48 5.89
N GLY A 292 15.62 -2.36 7.09
CA GLY A 292 15.93 -1.32 8.07
C GLY A 292 17.18 -1.57 8.94
N GLY A 293 17.51 -2.84 9.22
CA GLY A 293 18.61 -3.35 10.08
C GLY A 293 18.30 -3.38 11.61
N LYS A 294 18.87 -4.25 12.46
CA LYS A 294 19.66 -5.51 12.32
C LYS A 294 19.73 -6.29 13.67
N ALA A 295 19.97 -7.61 13.61
CA ALA A 295 20.83 -8.35 14.55
C ALA A 295 21.59 -9.43 13.75
N GLY A 296 22.92 -9.30 13.61
CA GLY A 296 23.75 -10.27 12.87
C GLY A 296 24.68 -9.65 11.82
N GLU A 297 24.47 -9.88 10.53
CA GLU A 297 25.45 -9.59 9.46
C GLU A 297 24.85 -8.83 8.25
N GLU A 298 25.73 -8.09 7.55
CA GLU A 298 25.63 -7.23 6.33
C GLU A 298 24.29 -7.23 5.55
N THR A 299 23.59 -6.16 5.16
CA THR A 299 23.92 -4.78 4.73
C THR A 299 22.66 -3.92 4.88
N VAL A 300 22.72 -2.82 5.64
CA VAL A 300 21.58 -1.89 5.77
C VAL A 300 21.52 -0.98 4.55
N ASP A 301 20.45 -1.06 3.77
CA ASP A 301 20.16 -0.08 2.72
C ASP A 301 18.86 0.67 3.03
N ARG A 302 18.96 1.69 3.89
CA ARG A 302 17.81 2.55 4.28
C ARG A 302 17.11 3.17 3.07
N SER A 303 17.80 3.32 1.95
CA SER A 303 17.20 3.83 0.70
C SER A 303 16.26 2.81 0.06
N LYS A 304 16.53 1.50 0.21
CA LYS A 304 15.59 0.44 -0.17
C LYS A 304 14.37 0.42 0.73
N ALA A 305 14.53 0.63 2.04
CA ALA A 305 13.38 0.68 2.95
C ALA A 305 12.39 1.82 2.61
N LEU A 306 12.86 2.98 2.10
CA LEU A 306 11.96 4.06 1.62
C LEU A 306 11.24 3.71 0.32
N THR A 307 11.80 2.79 -0.45
CA THR A 307 11.26 2.35 -1.74
C THR A 307 10.59 0.99 -1.65
N ASN A 308 10.38 0.44 -0.45
CA ASN A 308 9.65 -0.81 -0.23
C ASN A 308 8.21 -0.53 0.22
N ALA A 309 7.21 -1.07 -0.48
CA ALA A 309 5.80 -0.83 -0.13
C ALA A 309 5.46 -1.36 1.26
N ASP A 310 5.98 -2.53 1.61
CA ASP A 310 5.63 -3.15 2.88
C ASP A 310 6.26 -2.45 4.09
N SER A 311 7.32 -1.65 3.91
CA SER A 311 7.84 -0.78 4.97
C SER A 311 6.78 0.23 5.44
N TYR A 312 5.95 0.72 4.52
CA TYR A 312 4.84 1.61 4.88
C TYR A 312 3.68 0.83 5.51
N ASN A 313 3.29 -0.31 4.95
CA ASN A 313 2.26 -1.16 5.57
C ASN A 313 2.62 -1.56 7.01
N VAL A 314 3.87 -1.98 7.23
CA VAL A 314 4.39 -2.34 8.55
C VAL A 314 4.32 -1.17 9.53
N PHE A 315 4.85 -0.01 9.16
CA PHE A 315 4.79 1.15 10.05
C PHE A 315 3.34 1.56 10.35
N ALA A 316 2.49 1.66 9.32
CA ALA A 316 1.10 2.06 9.48
C ALA A 316 0.33 1.07 10.37
N THR A 317 0.53 -0.24 10.19
CA THR A 317 -0.09 -1.28 11.03
C THR A 317 0.37 -1.18 12.48
N MET A 318 1.68 -1.04 12.73
CA MET A 318 2.21 -0.92 14.09
C MET A 318 1.78 0.38 14.77
N ALA A 319 1.74 1.50 14.03
CA ALA A 319 1.24 2.77 14.54
C ALA A 319 -0.27 2.70 14.85
N TYR A 320 -1.05 2.02 14.01
CA TYR A 320 -2.49 1.84 14.19
C TYR A 320 -2.85 0.92 15.36
N LEU A 321 -2.00 -0.07 15.63
CA LEU A 321 -2.10 -1.01 16.75
C LEU A 321 -1.07 -0.70 17.84
N GLN A 322 -0.85 0.59 18.14
CA GLN A 322 0.23 1.06 19.02
C GLN A 322 0.28 0.39 20.41
N SER A 323 -0.87 -0.07 20.91
CA SER A 323 -1.01 -0.72 22.21
C SER A 323 -0.58 -2.20 22.20
N ALA A 324 -0.49 -2.83 21.03
CA ALA A 324 -0.13 -4.23 20.89
C ALA A 324 1.39 -4.45 20.98
N GLU A 325 1.79 -5.62 21.45
CA GLU A 325 3.19 -6.02 21.50
C GLU A 325 3.52 -6.90 20.28
N PHE A 326 4.20 -6.33 19.29
CA PHE A 326 4.63 -7.07 18.11
C PHE A 326 5.83 -7.97 18.42
N ILE A 327 5.65 -9.27 18.20
CA ILE A 327 6.69 -10.29 18.28
C ILE A 327 7.04 -10.80 16.87
N GLY A 328 8.32 -11.12 16.67
CA GLY A 328 8.87 -11.57 15.39
C GLY A 328 8.49 -13.02 15.10
#